data_AF-A0A401RPG8-F1
#
_entry.id   AF-A0A401RPG8-F1
#
_cell.length_a   1.000
_cell.length_b   1.000
_cell.length_c   1.000
_cell.angle_alpha   90.00
_cell.angle_beta   90.00
_cell.angle_gamma   90.00
#
_symmetry.space_group_name_H-M   'P 1'
#
loop_
_entity.id
_entity.type
_entity.pdbx_description
1 polymer ?
#
loop_
_entity_poly.entity_id
_entity_poly.type
_entity_poly.pdbx_seq_one_letter_code
_entity_poly.pdbx_strand_id
1 'polypeptide(L)'
;MLLILFPISLCFSRVSPESNTITTTFLATSGVAELPEYFGVTMINGVPVTYYDSDIRRTVPRQQWMMDSFDEEYWEYLTNQGNTLSTMAKENLNTIMKGTNQTSGKIINSDSPQSCPV
;
A
#
# COMPACT_ATOMS: atom_id res chain seq x y z
N MET A 1 19.25 -20.09 -59.37
CA MET A 1 18.21 -19.57 -58.46
C MET A 1 18.52 -20.09 -57.07
N LEU A 2 19.19 -19.30 -56.24
CA LEU A 2 19.61 -19.69 -54.89
C LEU A 2 18.50 -19.24 -53.92
N LEU A 3 17.75 -20.17 -53.34
CA LEU A 3 16.71 -19.88 -52.36
C LEU A 3 17.36 -19.67 -51.00
N ILE A 4 17.47 -18.41 -50.56
CA ILE A 4 17.93 -18.06 -49.21
C ILE A 4 16.76 -18.26 -48.25
N LEU A 5 16.75 -19.37 -47.53
CA LEU A 5 15.90 -19.53 -46.35
C LEU A 5 16.53 -18.74 -45.21
N PHE A 6 16.09 -17.50 -45.00
CA PHE A 6 16.34 -16.81 -43.73
C PHE A 6 15.59 -17.59 -42.64
N PRO A 7 16.25 -18.11 -41.59
CA PRO A 7 15.52 -18.52 -40.41
C PRO A 7 15.00 -17.23 -39.81
N ILE A 8 13.72 -16.93 -40.01
CA ILE A 8 13.05 -15.89 -39.24
C ILE A 8 13.04 -16.42 -37.80
N SER A 9 14.08 -16.04 -37.07
CA SER A 9 14.12 -16.16 -35.63
C SER A 9 13.05 -15.20 -35.12
N LEU A 10 11.80 -15.67 -35.06
CA LEU A 10 10.87 -15.10 -34.12
C LEU A 10 11.43 -15.44 -32.74
N CYS A 11 12.26 -14.55 -32.22
CA CYS A 11 12.34 -14.35 -30.79
C CYS A 11 10.94 -13.93 -30.34
N PHE A 12 10.05 -14.90 -30.17
CA PHE A 12 8.87 -14.74 -29.34
C PHE A 12 9.40 -14.64 -27.91
N SER A 13 9.83 -13.45 -27.54
CA SER A 13 9.89 -13.07 -26.14
C SER A 13 8.46 -13.21 -25.65
N ARG A 14 8.15 -14.33 -24.98
CA ARG A 14 6.93 -14.43 -24.20
C ARG A 14 7.06 -13.36 -23.12
N VAL A 15 6.40 -12.23 -23.32
CA VAL A 15 6.02 -11.36 -22.20
C VAL A 15 5.06 -12.22 -21.38
N SER A 16 5.53 -12.70 -20.22
CA SER A 16 4.62 -13.25 -19.23
C SER A 16 3.64 -12.13 -18.86
N PRO A 17 2.33 -12.41 -18.70
CA PRO A 17 1.46 -11.44 -18.06
C PRO A 17 2.05 -11.18 -16.68
N GLU A 18 2.61 -10.00 -16.47
CA GLU A 18 2.98 -9.56 -15.14
C GLU A 18 1.65 -9.46 -14.38
N SER A 19 1.41 -10.34 -13.41
CA SER A 19 0.22 -10.26 -12.58
C SER A 19 0.33 -8.96 -11.78
N ASN A 20 -0.57 -8.00 -12.03
CA ASN A 20 -0.58 -6.76 -11.26
C ASN A 20 -0.89 -7.09 -9.79
N THR A 21 0.09 -6.94 -8.90
CA THR A 21 -0.07 -7.15 -7.47
C THR A 21 -0.27 -5.81 -6.77
N ILE A 22 -1.28 -5.74 -5.91
CA ILE A 22 -1.48 -4.61 -5.01
C ILE A 22 -1.22 -5.10 -3.60
N THR A 23 -0.33 -4.44 -2.88
CA THR A 23 0.01 -4.78 -1.50
C THR A 23 -0.16 -3.54 -0.64
N THR A 24 -0.97 -3.64 0.41
CA THR A 24 -1.13 -2.57 1.39
C THR A 24 -0.60 -3.06 2.73
N THR A 25 0.48 -2.43 3.20
CA THR A 25 1.06 -2.68 4.52
C THR A 25 0.71 -1.51 5.42
N PHE A 26 0.32 -1.80 6.65
CA PHE A 26 0.13 -0.77 7.67
C PHE A 26 0.80 -1.18 8.97
N LEU A 27 1.19 -0.18 9.73
CA LEU A 27 1.69 -0.33 11.08
C LEU A 27 0.84 0.54 12.01
N ALA A 28 0.50 -0.01 13.17
CA ALA A 28 -0.07 0.73 14.27
C ALA A 28 0.84 0.55 15.49
N THR A 29 1.20 1.63 16.16
CA THR A 29 2.08 1.63 17.34
C THR A 29 1.55 2.54 18.44
N SER A 30 2.08 2.39 19.65
CA SER A 30 1.81 3.27 20.78
C SER A 30 3.09 3.52 21.56
N GLY A 31 3.44 4.78 21.79
CA GLY A 31 4.58 5.19 22.61
C GLY A 31 5.96 5.08 21.96
N VAL A 32 6.06 4.98 20.63
CA VAL A 32 7.33 4.96 19.89
C VAL A 32 7.56 6.33 19.25
N ALA A 33 8.48 7.13 19.79
CA ALA A 33 8.65 8.54 19.40
C ALA A 33 9.11 8.76 17.94
N GLU A 34 9.76 7.78 17.33
CA GLU A 34 10.31 7.88 15.97
C GLU A 34 9.31 7.46 14.87
N LEU A 35 8.14 6.97 15.25
CA LEU A 35 7.12 6.47 14.32
C LEU A 35 5.78 7.16 14.56
N PRO A 36 5.00 7.42 13.49
CA PRO A 36 3.59 7.74 13.64
C PRO A 36 2.85 6.62 14.39
N GLU A 37 1.82 6.97 15.15
CA GLU A 37 0.95 5.97 15.80
C GLU A 37 0.29 5.04 14.77
N TYR A 38 0.08 5.52 13.53
CA TYR A 38 -0.37 4.69 12.42
C TYR A 38 0.22 5.19 11.10
N PHE A 39 0.66 4.27 10.24
CA PHE A 39 0.93 4.57 8.84
C PHE A 39 0.54 3.41 7.92
N GLY A 40 0.24 3.74 6.67
CA GLY A 40 -0.09 2.78 5.61
C GLY A 40 0.66 3.10 4.33
N VAL A 41 1.12 2.06 3.64
CA VAL A 41 1.77 2.14 2.33
C VAL A 41 1.08 1.18 1.39
N THR A 42 0.59 1.69 0.25
CA THR A 42 0.11 0.84 -0.84
C THR A 42 1.16 0.78 -1.93
N MET A 43 1.40 -0.42 -2.44
CA MET A 43 2.34 -0.72 -3.51
C MET A 43 1.62 -1.38 -4.67
N ILE A 44 1.99 -1.03 -5.89
CA ILE A 44 1.59 -1.71 -7.12
C ILE A 44 2.85 -2.33 -7.74
N ASN A 45 2.85 -3.65 -7.92
CA ASN A 45 4.01 -4.41 -8.40
C ASN A 45 5.28 -4.15 -7.57
N GLY A 46 5.13 -4.04 -6.24
CA GLY A 46 6.21 -3.74 -5.30
C GLY A 46 6.69 -2.28 -5.30
N VAL A 47 6.10 -1.42 -6.13
CA VAL A 47 6.42 0.01 -6.18
C VAL A 47 5.43 0.79 -5.29
N PRO A 48 5.87 1.56 -4.29
CA PRO A 48 4.97 2.35 -3.46
C PRO A 48 4.30 3.46 -4.27
N VAL A 49 2.98 3.52 -4.19
CA VAL A 49 2.12 4.46 -4.93
C VAL A 49 1.40 5.45 -4.03
N THR A 50 1.11 5.08 -2.79
CA THR A 50 0.52 5.97 -1.78
C THR A 50 1.17 5.77 -0.41
N TYR A 51 1.10 6.80 0.41
CA TYR A 51 1.52 6.78 1.80
C TYR A 51 0.56 7.60 2.65
N TYR A 52 0.10 7.06 3.77
CA TYR A 52 -0.67 7.78 4.79
C TYR A 52 0.03 7.63 6.13
N ASP A 53 0.03 8.67 6.97
CA ASP A 53 0.36 8.54 8.38
C ASP A 53 -0.54 9.41 9.28
N SER A 54 -0.56 9.09 10.57
CA SER A 54 -1.39 9.74 11.59
C SER A 54 -0.91 11.13 12.02
N ASP A 55 0.30 11.53 11.63
CA ASP A 55 0.91 12.80 12.01
C ASP A 55 0.56 13.87 10.97
N ILE A 56 0.70 13.54 9.69
CA ILE A 56 0.29 14.34 8.53
C ILE A 56 -1.23 14.25 8.34
N ARG A 57 -1.84 13.10 8.66
CA ARG A 57 -3.29 12.81 8.51
C ARG A 57 -3.79 13.03 7.09
N ARG A 58 -2.97 12.64 6.12
CA ARG A 58 -3.25 12.79 4.70
C ARG A 58 -2.64 11.66 3.90
N THR A 59 -3.36 11.20 2.89
CA THR A 59 -2.79 10.29 1.89
C THR A 59 -2.02 11.09 0.86
N VAL A 60 -0.75 10.74 0.67
CA VAL A 60 0.19 11.40 -0.22
C VAL A 60 0.57 10.46 -1.38
N PRO A 61 0.40 10.89 -2.64
CA PRO A 61 0.89 10.14 -3.79
C PRO A 61 2.41 10.02 -3.78
N ARG A 62 2.93 8.87 -4.22
CA ARG A 62 4.37 8.61 -4.32
C ARG A 62 4.88 8.49 -5.76
N GLN A 63 3.98 8.47 -6.73
CA GLN A 63 4.31 8.37 -8.15
C GLN A 63 3.61 9.48 -8.95
N GLN A 64 4.29 10.04 -9.95
CA GLN A 64 3.75 11.12 -10.79
C GLN A 64 2.45 10.69 -11.48
N TRP A 65 2.41 9.47 -12.00
CA TRP A 65 1.25 8.95 -12.69
C TRP A 65 0.01 8.86 -11.78
N MET A 66 0.17 8.62 -10.47
CA MET A 66 -0.98 8.67 -9.54
C MET A 66 -1.52 10.09 -9.43
N MET A 67 -0.63 11.09 -9.31
CA MET A 67 -1.05 12.50 -9.24
C MET A 67 -1.80 12.95 -10.48
N ASP A 68 -1.35 12.50 -11.65
CA ASP A 68 -1.94 12.90 -12.93
C ASP A 68 -3.25 12.14 -13.25
N SER A 69 -3.46 10.97 -12.65
CA SER A 69 -4.60 10.08 -12.97
C SER A 69 -5.84 10.33 -12.10
N PHE A 70 -5.69 10.94 -10.93
CA PHE A 70 -6.76 11.08 -9.94
C PHE A 70 -6.93 12.52 -9.47
N ASP A 71 -8.18 12.92 -9.26
CA ASP A 71 -8.56 14.26 -8.83
C ASP A 71 -8.51 14.45 -7.31
N GLU A 72 -8.78 15.68 -6.86
CA GLU A 72 -8.76 16.04 -5.44
C GLU A 72 -9.78 15.24 -4.61
N GLU A 73 -10.96 14.96 -5.17
CA GLU A 73 -12.02 14.20 -4.48
C GLU A 73 -11.54 12.77 -4.17
N TYR A 74 -10.86 12.11 -5.11
CA TYR A 74 -10.24 10.81 -4.87
C TYR A 74 -9.21 10.86 -3.73
N TRP A 75 -8.36 11.88 -3.70
CA TRP A 75 -7.35 12.03 -2.65
C TRP A 75 -7.96 12.35 -1.28
N GLU A 76 -9.04 13.12 -1.25
CA GLU A 76 -9.81 13.39 -0.03
C GLU A 76 -10.47 12.10 0.47
N TYR A 77 -11.08 11.31 -0.43
CA TYR A 77 -11.63 10.00 -0.10
C TYR A 77 -10.58 9.09 0.55
N LEU A 78 -9.41 8.92 -0.09
CA LEU A 78 -8.34 8.09 0.48
C LEU A 78 -7.82 8.63 1.82
N THR A 79 -7.80 9.95 2.00
CA THR A 79 -7.41 10.58 3.27
C THR A 79 -8.41 10.26 4.37
N ASN A 80 -9.71 10.35 4.08
CA ASN A 80 -10.77 10.03 5.02
C ASN A 80 -10.78 8.54 5.40
N GLN A 81 -10.50 7.65 4.44
CA GLN A 81 -10.30 6.23 4.71
C GLN A 81 -9.10 6.00 5.63
N GLY A 82 -7.97 6.67 5.38
CA GLY A 82 -6.78 6.61 6.25
C GLY A 82 -7.07 7.08 7.69
N ASN A 83 -7.80 8.19 7.85
CA ASN A 83 -8.21 8.72 9.15
C ASN A 83 -9.11 7.73 9.92
N THR A 84 -10.04 7.07 9.22
CA THR A 84 -10.92 6.05 9.80
C THR A 84 -10.12 4.83 10.26
N LEU A 85 -9.22 4.32 9.40
CA LEU A 85 -8.37 3.18 9.71
C LEU A 85 -7.41 3.46 10.87
N SER A 86 -6.81 4.66 10.91
CA SER A 86 -5.94 5.08 12.02
C SER A 86 -6.71 5.09 13.35
N THR A 87 -7.94 5.62 13.35
CA THR A 87 -8.79 5.64 14.54
C THR A 87 -9.13 4.23 15.01
N MET A 88 -9.58 3.37 14.10
CA MET A 88 -9.89 1.96 14.41
C MET A 88 -8.67 1.20 14.93
N ALA A 89 -7.50 1.40 14.30
CA ALA A 89 -6.26 0.77 14.73
C ALA A 89 -5.86 1.20 16.15
N LYS A 90 -6.00 2.48 16.47
CA LYS A 90 -5.74 3.02 17.81
C LYS A 90 -6.68 2.42 18.86
N GLU A 91 -7.98 2.33 18.57
CA GLU A 91 -8.96 1.73 19.48
C GLU A 91 -8.69 0.22 19.70
N ASN A 92 -8.37 -0.51 18.64
CA ASN A 92 -8.01 -1.92 18.71
C ASN A 92 -6.74 -2.14 19.52
N LEU A 93 -5.68 -1.36 19.27
CA LEU A 93 -4.44 -1.43 20.05
C LEU A 93 -4.69 -1.14 21.53
N ASN A 94 -5.45 -0.10 21.85
CA ASN A 94 -5.80 0.22 23.24
C ASN A 94 -6.56 -0.94 23.91
N THR A 95 -7.47 -1.59 23.18
CA THR A 95 -8.22 -2.75 23.68
C THR A 95 -7.30 -3.94 23.95
N ILE A 96 -6.39 -4.24 23.01
CA ILE A 96 -5.40 -5.33 23.15
C ILE A 96 -4.45 -5.07 24.33
N MET A 97 -3.92 -3.85 24.44
CA MET A 97 -3.03 -3.43 25.53
C MET A 97 -3.70 -3.58 26.90
N LYS A 98 -4.95 -3.11 27.04
CA LYS A 98 -5.74 -3.29 28.26
C LYS A 98 -5.99 -4.77 28.57
N GLY A 99 -6.37 -5.56 27.58
CA GLY A 99 -6.68 -6.99 27.76
C GLY A 99 -5.46 -7.86 28.08
N THR A 100 -4.27 -7.42 27.70
CA THR A 100 -3.00 -8.15 27.92
C THR A 100 -2.18 -7.57 29.08
N ASN A 101 -2.65 -6.49 29.72
CA ASN A 101 -1.88 -5.67 30.68
C ASN A 101 -0.51 -5.22 30.12
N GLN A 102 -0.40 -5.04 28.80
CA GLN A 102 0.80 -4.53 28.15
C GLN A 102 0.72 -3.01 28.02
N THR A 103 1.76 -2.33 28.48
CA THR A 103 1.89 -0.86 28.37
C THR A 103 2.76 -0.42 27.19
N SER A 104 3.33 -1.37 26.44
CA SER A 104 4.20 -1.13 25.27
C SER A 104 3.94 -2.15 24.15
N GLY A 105 4.12 -1.74 22.89
CA GLY A 105 3.71 -2.52 21.71
C GLY A 105 4.68 -3.62 21.26
N LYS A 106 4.11 -4.68 20.65
CA LYS A 106 4.78 -5.71 19.85
C LYS A 106 4.39 -5.51 18.38
N ILE A 107 5.34 -5.54 17.45
CA ILE A 107 5.05 -5.36 16.01
C ILE A 107 4.20 -6.53 15.52
N ILE A 108 3.03 -6.22 14.93
CA ILE A 108 2.12 -7.17 14.28
C ILE A 108 2.02 -6.75 12.81
N ASN A 109 2.58 -7.56 11.91
CA ASN A 109 2.41 -7.39 10.46
C ASN A 109 1.13 -8.11 10.06
N SER A 110 0.14 -7.39 9.54
CA SER A 110 -1.02 -7.99 8.89
C SER A 110 -0.98 -7.69 7.40
N ASP A 111 -0.61 -8.69 6.62
CA ASP A 111 -0.74 -8.66 5.16
C ASP A 111 -2.23 -8.80 4.82
N SER A 112 -2.89 -7.68 4.55
CA SER A 112 -4.29 -7.63 4.11
C SER A 112 -4.32 -7.61 2.57
N PRO A 113 -4.81 -8.66 1.89
CA PRO A 113 -5.13 -8.58 0.47
C PRO A 113 -6.50 -7.90 0.33
N GLN A 114 -6.53 -6.57 0.36
CA GLN A 114 -7.77 -5.84 0.14
C GLN A 114 -7.97 -5.62 -1.37
N SER A 115 -8.84 -6.42 -1.97
CA SER A 115 -9.31 -6.19 -3.34
C SER A 115 -10.18 -4.93 -3.37
N CYS A 116 -9.75 -3.90 -4.09
CA CYS A 116 -10.61 -2.77 -4.43
C CYS A 116 -11.77 -3.28 -5.31
N PRO A 117 -13.05 -2.92 -5.04
CA PRO A 117 -14.11 -3.13 -6.00
C PRO A 117 -13.85 -2.25 -7.23
N VAL A 118 -13.99 -2.85 -8.41
CA VAL A 118 -13.96 -2.18 -9.72
C VAL A 118 -15.26 -1.43 -9.95
#